data_AF-A0A4Y3WUQ8-F1
#
_entry.id   AF-A0A4Y3WUQ8-F1
#
_cell.length_a   1.000
_cell.length_b   1.000
_cell.length_c   1.000
_cell.angle_alpha   90.00
_cell.angle_beta   90.00
_cell.angle_gamma   90.00
#
_symmetry.space_group_name_H-M   'P 1'
#
loop_
_entity.id
_entity.type
_entity.pdbx_description
1 polymer ?
#
loop_
_entity_poly.entity_id
_entity_poly.type
_entity_poly.pdbx_seq_one_letter_code
_entity_poly.pdbx_strand_id
1 'polypeptide(L)' 'MRDGETSSEWCTHFARTVADEIRAGVQTGALTFAEADQLLARMRVLLEQALDLSPQPV' A
#
# COMPACT_ATOMS: atom_id res chain seq x y z
N MET A 1 -8.78 -11.75 -1.92
CA MET A 1 -9.64 -11.40 -0.78
C MET A 1 -9.94 -12.69 -0.05
N ARG A 2 -9.77 -12.75 1.27
CA ARG A 2 -10.29 -13.88 2.05
C ARG A 2 -11.82 -13.83 1.96
N ASP A 3 -12.48 -14.99 1.88
CA ASP A 3 -13.94 -15.05 1.75
C ASP A 3 -14.62 -14.24 2.88
N GLY A 4 -15.42 -13.23 2.50
CA GLY A 4 -16.20 -12.39 3.41
C GLY A 4 -15.57 -11.06 3.84
N GLU A 5 -14.32 -10.78 3.47
CA GLU A 5 -13.68 -9.48 3.78
C GLU A 5 -14.23 -8.38 2.85
N THR A 6 -14.74 -7.30 3.44
CA THR A 6 -15.17 -6.13 2.66
C THR A 6 -13.96 -5.44 2.05
N SER A 7 -14.14 -4.77 0.91
CA SER A 7 -13.07 -3.99 0.26
C SER A 7 -12.43 -2.96 1.22
N SER A 8 -13.25 -2.34 2.09
CA SER A 8 -12.78 -1.40 3.10
C SER A 8 -11.87 -2.03 4.17
N GLU A 9 -12.21 -3.23 4.63
CA GLU A 9 -11.41 -3.97 5.61
C GLU A 9 -10.07 -4.39 5.00
N TRP A 10 -10.10 -4.91 3.77
CA TRP A 10 -8.90 -5.28 3.04
C TRP A 10 -7.97 -4.07 2.84
N CYS A 11 -8.51 -2.94 2.37
CA CYS A 11 -7.74 -1.71 2.16
C CYS A 11 -7.10 -1.23 3.47
N THR A 12 -7.83 -1.30 4.58
CA THR A 12 -7.33 -0.91 5.90
C THR A 12 -6.21 -1.83 6.37
N HIS A 13 -6.38 -3.14 6.23
CA HIS A 13 -5.37 -4.12 6.60
C HIS A 13 -4.10 -3.97 5.75
N PHE A 14 -4.28 -3.79 4.44
CA PHE A 14 -3.18 -3.54 3.51
C PHE A 14 -2.39 -2.29 3.88
N ALA A 15 -3.07 -1.15 4.08
CA ALA A 15 -2.43 0.10 4.46
C ALA A 15 -1.65 -0.03 5.78
N ARG A 16 -2.23 -0.72 6.76
CA ARG A 16 -1.58 -0.98 8.05
C ARG A 16 -0.33 -1.84 7.90
N THR A 17 -0.42 -2.93 7.13
CA THR A 17 0.72 -3.83 6.88
C THR A 17 1.87 -3.05 6.24
N VAL A 18 1.58 -2.26 5.20
CA VAL A 18 2.58 -1.44 4.51
C VAL A 18 3.24 -0.45 5.47
N ALA A 19 2.45 0.25 6.29
CA ALA A 19 2.97 1.20 7.26
C ALA A 19 3.90 0.54 8.30
N ASP A 20 3.55 -0.66 8.76
CA ASP A 20 4.35 -1.40 9.73
C ASP A 20 5.68 -1.88 9.13
N GLU A 21 5.67 -2.40 7.91
CA GLU A 21 6.88 -2.82 7.18
C GLU A 21 7.82 -1.64 6.90
N ILE A 22 7.30 -0.50 6.46
CA ILE A 22 8.10 0.71 6.24
C ILE A 22 8.72 1.19 7.55
N ARG A 23 7.96 1.21 8.64
CA ARG A 23 8.46 1.61 9.95
C ARG A 23 9.57 0.67 10.43
N ALA A 24 9.40 -0.65 10.26
CA ALA A 24 10.41 -1.64 10.61
C ALA A 24 11.69 -1.46 9.76
N GLY A 25 11.55 -1.21 8.46
CA GLY A 25 12.66 -0.93 7.56
C GLY A 25 13.46 0.31 7.97
N VAL A 26 12.79 1.38 8.41
CA VAL A 26 13.46 2.58 8.92
C VAL A 26 14.14 2.32 10.27
N GLN A 27 13.47 1.61 11.19
CA GLN A 27 14.03 1.30 12.51
C GLN A 27 15.28 0.42 12.44
N THR A 28 15.33 -0.50 11.48
CA THR A 28 16.48 -1.39 11.25
C THR A 28 17.58 -0.75 10.41
N GLY A 29 17.34 0.44 9.85
CA GLY A 29 18.27 1.12 8.94
C GLY A 29 18.32 0.52 7.53
N ALA A 30 17.40 -0.39 7.19
CA ALA A 30 17.26 -0.94 5.85
C ALA A 30 16.74 0.11 4.83
N LEU A 31 16.03 1.13 5.32
CA LEU A 31 15.56 2.27 4.55
C LEU A 31 15.84 3.57 5.31
N THR A 32 16.29 4.59 4.61
CA THR A 32 16.24 5.96 5.12
C THR A 32 14.80 6.50 5.04
N PHE A 33 14.52 7.56 5.79
CA PHE A 33 13.23 8.26 5.69
C PHE A 33 12.95 8.77 4.27
N ALA A 34 13.97 9.23 3.54
CA ALA A 34 13.83 9.72 2.17
C ALA A 34 13.47 8.60 1.18
N GLU A 35 14.08 7.42 1.33
CA GLU A 35 13.76 6.25 0.51
C GLU A 35 12.36 5.71 0.80
N ALA A 36 11.96 5.70 2.08
CA ALA A 36 10.60 5.34 2.48
C ALA A 36 9.55 6.27 1.86
N ASP A 37 9.78 7.59 1.89
CA ASP A 37 8.88 8.57 1.29
C ASP A 37 8.77 8.39 -0.24
N GLN A 38 9.91 8.17 -0.90
CA GLN A 38 9.93 7.90 -2.34
C GLN A 38 9.21 6.59 -2.71
N LEU A 39 9.34 5.55 -1.88
CA LEU A 39 8.65 4.28 -2.06
C LEU A 39 7.14 4.44 -1.91
N LEU A 40 6.68 5.16 -0.89
CA LEU A 40 5.27 5.47 -0.68
C LEU A 40 4.68 6.26 -1.86
N ALA A 41 5.41 7.25 -2.37
CA ALA A 41 5.00 8.03 -3.54
C ALA A 41 4.83 7.16 -4.79
N ARG A 42 5.77 6.25 -5.07
CA ARG A 42 5.66 5.29 -6.18
C ARG A 42 4.51 4.32 -6.01
N MET A 43 4.30 3.84 -4.78
CA MET A 43 3.23 2.90 -4.45
C MET A 43 1.85 3.54 -4.67
N ARG A 44 1.68 4.82 -4.33
CA ARG A 44 0.47 5.58 -4.65
C ARG A 44 0.17 5.57 -6.16
N VAL A 45 1.16 5.85 -7.00
CA VAL A 45 1.00 5.83 -8.46
C VAL A 45 0.58 4.45 -8.97
N LEU A 46 1.21 3.38 -8.47
CA LEU A 46 0.86 2.02 -8.86
C LEU A 46 -0.56 1.64 -8.45
N LEU A 47 -1.00 2.06 -7.26
CA LEU A 47 -2.37 1.84 -6.80
C LEU A 47 -3.38 2.61 -7.66
N GLU A 48 -3.11 3.87 -7.98
CA GLU A 48 -3.96 4.67 -8.88
C GLU A 48 -4.09 3.99 -10.25
N GLN A 49 -2.98 3.55 -10.85
CA GLN A 49 -2.99 2.82 -12.12
C GLN A 49 -3.75 1.50 -12.04
N ALA A 50 -3.58 0.73 -10.97
CA ALA A 50 -4.27 -0.54 -10.80
C ALA A 50 -5.79 -0.35 -10.64
N LEU A 51 -6.21 0.72 -9.97
CA LEU A 51 -7.63 1.07 -9.82
C LEU A 51 -8.23 1.58 -11.13
N ASP A 52 -7.50 2.38 -11.90
CA ASP A 52 -7.93 2.89 -13.21
C ASP A 52 -8.05 1.78 -14.28
N LEU A 53 -7.25 0.72 -14.15
CA LEU A 53 -7.31 -0.47 -15.02
C LEU A 53 -8.47 -1.42 -14.66
N SER A 54 -9.17 -1.20 -13.54
CA SER A 54 -10.35 -1.97 -13.21
C SER A 54 -11.48 -1.59 -14.17
N PRO A 55 -12.08 -2.53 -14.94
CA PRO A 55 -13.14 -2.20 -15.87
C PRO A 55 -14.27 -1.51 -15.14
N GLN A 56 -14.66 -0.31 -15.60
CA GLN A 56 -15.85 0.33 -15.08
C GLN A 56 -17.05 -0.56 -15.43
N PRO A 57 -17.94 -0.87 -14.46
CA PRO A 57 -19.18 -1.55 -14.78
C PRO A 57 -19.99 -0.65 -15.72
N VAL A 58 -20.19 -1.12 -16.95
CA VAL A 58 -21.13 -0.57 -17.93
C VAL A 58 -22.57 -0.84 -17.53
#